data_AF-A0A9D7EQF2-F1
#
_entry.id   AF-A0A9D7EQF2-F1
#
_cell.length_a   1.000
_cell.length_b   1.000
_cell.length_c   1.000
_cell.angle_alpha   90.00
_cell.angle_beta   90.00
_cell.angle_gamma   90.00
#
_symmetry.space_group_name_H-M   'P 1'
#
loop_
_entity.id
_entity.type
_entity.pdbx_description
1 polymer ?
#
loop_
_entity_poly.entity_id
_entity_poly.type
_entity_poly.pdbx_seq_one_letter_code
_entity_poly.pdbx_strand_id
1 'polypeptide(L)' 'MTVSDAVFLIAYIFSGGPQPISEYRADPDCSGGTSVSDAVYLINYIFSGGLAPCGVEL' A
#
# COMPACT_ATOMS: atom_id res chain seq x y z
N MET A 1 -5.59 -5.15 4.58
CA MET A 1 -4.41 -4.28 4.76
C MET A 1 -4.55 -3.45 6.02
N THR A 2 -3.44 -3.10 6.66
CA THR A 2 -3.36 -2.52 8.01
C THR A 2 -2.40 -1.32 8.04
N VAL A 3 -2.34 -0.62 9.17
CA VAL A 3 -1.36 0.46 9.39
C VAL A 3 0.09 -0.03 9.20
N SER A 4 0.39 -1.26 9.61
CA SER A 4 1.73 -1.84 9.43
C SER A 4 2.09 -2.01 7.95
N ASP A 5 1.11 -2.32 7.10
CA ASP A 5 1.33 -2.41 5.65
C ASP A 5 1.66 -1.03 5.07
N ALA A 6 0.95 0.02 5.51
CA ALA A 6 1.23 1.39 5.10
C ALA A 6 2.63 1.86 5.53
N VAL A 7 3.03 1.57 6.77
CA VAL A 7 4.37 1.90 7.29
C VAL A 7 5.46 1.15 6.53
N PHE A 8 5.26 -0.14 6.25
CA PHE A 8 6.19 -0.92 5.45
C PHE A 8 6.38 -0.34 4.06
N LEU A 9 5.28 0.03 3.39
CA LEU A 9 5.32 0.60 2.05
C LEU A 9 6.07 1.93 2.02
N ILE A 10 5.83 2.80 3.00
CA ILE A 10 6.55 4.07 3.15
C ILE A 10 8.06 3.82 3.32
N ALA A 11 8.45 2.86 4.15
CA ALA A 11 9.86 2.53 4.38
C ALA A 11 10.54 1.97 3.10
N TYR A 12 9.84 1.14 2.33
CA TYR A 12 10.33 0.66 1.05
C TYR A 12 10.57 1.82 0.07
N ILE A 13 9.56 2.69 -0.12
CA ILE A 13 9.60 3.77 -1.11
C ILE A 13 10.65 4.83 -0.76
N PHE A 14 10.70 5.28 0.50
CA PHE A 14 11.48 6.46 0.88
C PHE A 14 12.80 6.15 1.57
N SER A 15 12.94 4.96 2.17
CA SER A 15 14.10 4.63 3.01
C SER A 15 14.93 3.47 2.46
N GLY A 16 14.59 2.96 1.26
CA GLY A 16 15.27 1.79 0.70
C GLY A 16 15.08 0.54 1.56
N GLY A 17 13.92 0.44 2.22
CA GLY A 17 13.53 -0.73 2.99
C GLY A 17 13.47 -2.01 2.13
N PRO A 18 13.24 -3.18 2.75
CA PRO A 18 13.15 -4.44 2.04
C PRO A 18 12.03 -4.41 1.00
N GLN A 19 12.26 -5.06 -0.14
CA GLN A 19 11.26 -5.18 -1.20
C GLN A 19 10.02 -5.95 -0.70
N PRO A 20 8.81 -5.52 -1.06
CA PRO A 20 7.59 -6.25 -0.73
C PRO A 20 7.62 -7.67 -1.31
N ILE A 21 7.22 -8.65 -0.50
CA ILE A 21 7.13 -10.07 -0.92
C ILE A 21 5.93 -10.30 -1.85
N SER A 22 4.93 -9.42 -1.79
CA SER A 22 3.72 -9.48 -2.59
C SER A 22 3.50 -8.16 -3.32
N GLU A 23 3.58 -8.20 -4.65
CA GLU A 23 3.33 -7.04 -5.52
C GLU A 23 1.92 -6.50 -5.34
N TYR A 24 0.92 -7.38 -5.19
CA TYR A 24 -0.47 -7.00 -4.91
C TYR A 24 -0.65 -6.22 -3.59
N ARG A 25 0.20 -6.48 -2.59
CA ARG A 25 0.16 -5.73 -1.32
C ARG A 25 0.97 -4.43 -1.38
N ALA A 26 1.73 -4.24 -2.46
CA ALA A 26 2.55 -3.07 -2.69
C ALA A 26 1.95 -2.09 -3.72
N ASP A 27 0.91 -2.52 -4.43
CA ASP A 27 0.12 -1.75 -5.39
C ASP A 27 -1.39 -1.82 -5.03
N PRO A 28 -1.80 -1.30 -3.86
CA PRO A 28 -3.19 -1.30 -3.40
C PRO A 28 -4.16 -0.54 -4.31
N ASP A 29 -3.67 0.41 -5.13
CA ASP A 29 -4.50 1.17 -6.06
C ASP A 29 -4.56 0.57 -7.48
N CYS A 30 -3.83 -0.53 -7.71
CA CYS A 30 -3.73 -1.24 -8.99
C CYS A 30 -3.24 -0.36 -10.14
N SER A 31 -2.33 0.57 -9.85
CA SER A 31 -1.71 1.45 -10.84
C SER A 31 -0.66 0.75 -11.71
N GLY A 32 -0.27 -0.48 -11.38
CA GLY A 32 0.72 -1.28 -12.11
C GLY A 32 2.15 -1.10 -11.62
N GLY A 33 2.33 -0.62 -10.38
CA GLY A 33 3.63 -0.45 -9.76
C GLY A 33 3.54 0.05 -8.33
N THR A 34 4.67 0.03 -7.61
CA THR A 34 4.75 0.54 -6.24
C THR A 34 5.27 1.96 -6.21
N SER A 35 4.46 2.87 -5.72
CA SER A 35 4.69 4.31 -5.74
C SER A 35 4.19 5.01 -4.48
N VAL A 36 4.43 6.32 -4.39
CA VAL A 36 3.91 7.13 -3.28
C VAL A 36 2.38 7.15 -3.26
N SER A 37 1.73 7.05 -4.41
CA SER A 37 0.27 7.03 -4.53
C SER A 37 -0.35 5.88 -3.75
N ASP A 38 0.31 4.72 -3.75
CA ASP A 38 -0.10 3.52 -3.04
C ASP A 38 -0.11 3.70 -1.52
N ALA A 39 0.92 4.35 -0.99
CA ALA A 39 1.00 4.66 0.43
C ALA A 39 -0.11 5.64 0.84
N VAL A 40 -0.37 6.66 0.02
CA VAL A 40 -1.45 7.63 0.24
C VAL A 40 -2.82 6.93 0.15
N TYR A 41 -3.00 6.02 -0.80
CA TYR A 41 -4.22 5.24 -0.97
C TYR A 41 -4.52 4.40 0.27
N LEU A 42 -3.52 3.68 0.79
CA LEU A 42 -3.62 2.92 2.03
C LEU A 42 -4.01 3.77 3.24
N ILE A 43 -3.37 4.93 3.40
CA ILE A 43 -3.68 5.86 4.50
C ILE A 43 -5.14 6.31 4.40
N ASN A 44 -5.62 6.66 3.19
CA ASN A 44 -7.00 7.06 2.98
C ASN A 44 -7.99 5.92 3.26
N TYR A 45 -7.70 4.69 2.84
CA TYR A 45 -8.52 3.54 3.17
C TYR A 45 -8.62 3.33 4.69
N ILE A 46 -7.49 3.34 5.39
CA ILE A 46 -7.41 3.02 6.82
C ILE A 46 -8.08 4.10 7.70
N PHE A 47 -7.82 5.38 7.42
CA PHE A 47 -8.20 6.47 8.33
C PHE A 47 -9.40 7.28 7.86
N SER A 48 -9.67 7.29 6.56
CA SER A 48 -10.69 8.14 5.95
C SER A 48 -11.85 7.34 5.33
N GLY A 49 -11.83 6.01 5.44
CA GLY A 49 -12.87 5.15 4.87
C GLY A 49 -12.88 5.18 3.34
N GLY A 50 -11.70 5.32 2.71
CA GLY A 50 -11.54 5.26 1.27
C GLY A 50 -11.93 3.90 0.66
N LEU A 51 -11.80 3.78 -0.66
CA LEU A 51 -12.06 2.52 -1.35
C LEU A 51 -11.14 1.39 -0.87
N ALA A 52 -11.66 0.17 -0.85
CA ALA A 52 -10.89 -1.00 -0.48
C ALA A 52 -9.77 -1.26 -1.51
N PRO A 53 -8.55 -1.63 -1.07
CA PRO A 53 -7.46 -1.98 -1.96
C PRO A 53 -7.81 -3.14 -2.88
N CYS A 54 -7.33 -3.07 -4.12
CA CYS A 54 -7.43 -4.21 -5.01
C CYS A 54 -6.54 -5.36 -4.49
N GLY A 55 -7.06 -6.59 -4.44
CA GLY A 55 -6.36 -7.72 -3.82
C GLY A 55 -6.74 -8.01 -2.37
N VAL A 56 -7.65 -7.23 -1.78
CA VAL A 56 -8.50 -7.75 -0.69
C VAL A 56 -9.64 -8.52 -1.35
N GLU A 57 -9.43 -9.80 -1.66
CA GLU A 57 -10.58 -10.70 -1.82
C GLU A 57 -11.34 -10.71 -0.49
N LEU A 58 -12.65 -10.49 -0.56
CA LEU A 58 -13.56 -10.54 0.58
C LEU A 58 -13.55 -11.93 1.24
#